data_AF-A0A8S1FBA1-F1
#
_entry.id   AF-A0A8S1FBA1-F1
#
_cell.length_a   1.000
_cell.length_b   1.000
_cell.length_c   1.000
_cell.angle_alpha   90.00
_cell.angle_beta   90.00
_cell.angle_gamma   90.00
#
_symmetry.space_group_name_H-M   'P 1'
#
loop_
_entity.id
_entity.type
_entity.pdbx_description
1 polymer ?
#
loop_
_entity_poly.entity_id
_entity_poly.type
_entity_poly.pdbx_seq_one_letter_code
_entity_poly.pdbx_strand_id
1 'polypeptide(L)'
;MDATEFSSNLDNYVRIRERLDEFCKTCLEIRQEVLEVEKLENHIKNCATTREELENERKSHAEELRQINQDINVLEDMAKALKTEKENRREKVTNGVRAVQSSRIDANSALKTLKIEDEIEKSIEEDKYGPPPTPATNPQICVPSIFNVALTSANPMTWFSSLLHSQLTSAANPSTSGDQHLINRNRMPPQFVEASKMKQCEHCGAKIHRNAPTCPMCKMKTKSKNPKKKKKAAPTLDGL
;
A
#
# COMPACT_ATOMS: atom_id res chain seq x y z
N MET A 1 29.16 -66.57 -60.16
CA MET A 1 28.29 -65.47 -59.71
C MET A 1 27.79 -64.76 -60.94
N ASP A 2 26.47 -64.61 -61.06
CA ASP A 2 25.86 -63.87 -62.16
C ASP A 2 26.08 -62.37 -61.95
N ALA A 3 26.33 -61.62 -63.03
CA ALA A 3 26.57 -60.18 -62.98
C ALA A 3 25.35 -59.41 -62.40
N THR A 4 24.15 -59.96 -62.58
CA THR A 4 22.89 -59.42 -62.05
C THR A 4 22.85 -59.46 -60.52
N GLU A 5 23.33 -60.55 -59.91
CA GLU A 5 23.38 -60.74 -58.47
C GLU A 5 24.38 -59.78 -57.81
N PHE A 6 25.54 -59.58 -58.44
CA PHE A 6 26.53 -58.62 -57.98
C PHE A 6 26.02 -57.17 -58.04
N SER A 7 25.34 -56.79 -59.13
CA SER A 7 24.71 -55.46 -59.26
C SER A 7 23.65 -55.22 -58.18
N SER A 8 22.79 -56.21 -57.92
CA SER A 8 21.77 -56.13 -56.87
C SER A 8 22.40 -55.94 -55.47
N ASN A 9 23.51 -56.64 -55.21
CA ASN A 9 24.24 -56.49 -53.94
C ASN A 9 24.87 -55.10 -53.77
N LEU A 10 25.39 -54.49 -54.84
CA LEU A 10 25.90 -53.12 -54.80
C LEU A 10 24.76 -52.11 -54.55
N ASP A 11 23.62 -52.26 -55.19
CA ASP A 11 22.44 -51.39 -54.97
C ASP A 11 21.93 -51.50 -53.52
N ASN A 12 21.96 -52.71 -52.95
CA ASN A 12 21.61 -52.92 -51.54
C ASN A 12 22.61 -52.23 -50.60
N TYR A 13 23.90 -52.29 -50.91
CA TYR A 13 24.93 -51.60 -50.13
C TYR A 13 24.74 -50.08 -50.16
N VAL A 14 24.44 -49.50 -51.33
CA VAL A 14 24.15 -48.07 -51.47
C VAL A 14 22.93 -47.68 -50.63
N ARG A 15 21.83 -48.43 -50.72
CA ARG A 15 20.63 -48.19 -49.92
C ARG A 15 20.88 -48.28 -48.41
N ILE A 16 21.71 -49.23 -47.97
CA ILE A 16 22.08 -49.36 -46.56
C ILE A 16 22.89 -48.14 -46.11
N ARG A 17 23.83 -47.67 -46.91
CA ARG A 17 24.61 -46.46 -46.61
C ARG A 17 23.74 -45.22 -46.50
N GLU A 18 22.83 -45.00 -47.46
CA GLU A 18 21.89 -43.86 -47.41
C GLU A 18 21.06 -43.87 -46.13
N ARG A 19 20.55 -45.05 -45.74
CA ARG A 19 19.80 -45.21 -44.47
C ARG A 19 20.67 -44.96 -43.23
N LEU A 20 21.95 -45.34 -43.26
CA LEU A 20 22.88 -45.06 -42.17
C LEU A 20 23.16 -43.56 -42.04
N ASP A 21 23.28 -42.84 -43.16
CA ASP A 21 23.49 -41.39 -43.16
C ASP A 21 22.25 -40.66 -42.61
N GLU A 22 21.05 -41.06 -43.04
CA GLU A 22 19.78 -40.56 -42.50
C GLU A 22 19.66 -40.83 -41.00
N PHE A 23 19.97 -42.06 -40.56
CA PHE A 23 19.97 -42.42 -39.15
C PHE A 23 20.94 -41.54 -38.34
N CYS A 24 22.17 -41.34 -38.84
CA CYS A 24 23.16 -40.50 -38.16
C CYS A 24 22.69 -39.04 -38.06
N LYS A 25 22.06 -38.50 -39.11
CA LYS A 25 21.48 -37.16 -39.11
C LYS A 25 20.38 -37.04 -38.04
N THR A 26 19.44 -37.98 -38.00
CA THR A 26 18.39 -37.99 -36.98
C THR A 26 18.97 -38.14 -35.56
N CYS A 27 20.01 -38.95 -35.36
CA CYS A 27 20.67 -39.03 -34.06
C CYS A 27 21.28 -37.70 -33.60
N LEU A 28 21.86 -36.92 -34.52
CA LEU A 28 22.40 -35.60 -34.19
C LEU A 28 21.28 -34.60 -33.85
N GLU A 29 20.20 -34.60 -34.61
CA GLU A 29 19.03 -33.76 -34.34
C GLU A 29 18.44 -34.07 -32.95
N ILE A 30 18.22 -35.35 -32.63
CA ILE A 30 17.72 -35.77 -31.31
C ILE A 30 18.65 -35.30 -30.19
N ARG A 31 19.98 -35.44 -30.36
CA ARG A 31 20.94 -34.96 -29.35
C ARG A 31 20.83 -33.46 -29.13
N GLN A 32 20.63 -32.68 -30.18
CA GLN A 32 20.45 -31.24 -30.05
C GLN A 32 19.15 -30.89 -29.31
N GLU A 33 18.05 -31.56 -29.65
CA GLU A 33 16.76 -31.36 -28.98
C GLU A 33 16.83 -31.71 -27.49
N VAL A 34 17.54 -32.79 -27.12
CA VAL A 34 17.75 -33.15 -25.70
C VAL A 34 18.46 -32.02 -24.94
N LEU A 35 19.50 -31.42 -25.52
CA LEU A 35 20.21 -30.30 -24.89
C LEU A 35 19.31 -29.06 -24.75
N GLU A 36 18.44 -28.79 -25.71
CA GLU A 36 17.49 -27.68 -25.61
C GLU A 36 16.41 -27.95 -24.56
N VAL A 37 15.92 -29.18 -24.44
CA VAL A 37 14.99 -29.58 -23.37
C VAL A 37 15.63 -29.37 -22.00
N GLU A 38 16.88 -29.80 -21.80
CA GLU A 38 17.59 -29.60 -20.52
C GLU A 38 17.75 -28.10 -20.17
N LYS A 39 18.00 -27.25 -21.17
CA LYS A 39 18.05 -25.79 -20.95
C LYS A 39 16.69 -25.23 -20.55
N LEU A 40 15.61 -25.66 -21.21
CA LEU A 40 14.25 -25.24 -20.90
C LEU A 40 13.82 -25.70 -19.50
N GLU A 41 14.14 -26.92 -19.10
CA GLU A 41 13.87 -27.43 -17.76
C GLU A 41 14.55 -26.58 -16.68
N ASN A 42 15.83 -26.23 -16.89
CA ASN A 42 16.56 -25.34 -16.00
C ASN A 42 15.93 -23.95 -15.94
N HIS A 43 15.50 -23.40 -17.08
CA HIS A 43 14.82 -22.10 -17.11
C HIS A 43 13.46 -22.12 -16.39
N ILE A 44 12.67 -23.18 -16.57
CA ILE A 44 11.41 -23.39 -15.87
C ILE A 44 11.65 -23.47 -14.35
N LYS A 45 12.70 -24.18 -13.93
CA LYS A 45 13.08 -24.28 -12.52
C LYS A 45 13.42 -22.91 -11.93
N ASN A 46 14.23 -22.10 -12.63
CA ASN A 46 14.57 -20.74 -12.19
C ASN A 46 13.31 -19.86 -12.09
N CYS A 47 12.43 -19.92 -13.08
CA CYS A 47 11.15 -19.21 -13.04
C CYS A 47 10.28 -19.63 -11.84
N ALA A 48 10.26 -20.93 -11.51
CA ALA A 48 9.52 -21.44 -10.37
C ALA A 48 10.07 -20.92 -9.04
N THR A 49 11.40 -20.86 -8.90
CA THR A 49 12.07 -20.28 -7.72
C THR A 49 11.76 -18.80 -7.57
N THR A 50 11.93 -17.99 -8.62
CA THR A 50 11.63 -16.55 -8.56
C THR A 50 10.15 -16.30 -8.23
N ARG A 51 9.24 -17.12 -8.75
CA ARG A 51 7.82 -17.03 -8.42
C ARG A 51 7.56 -17.30 -6.92
N GLU A 52 8.28 -18.23 -6.32
CA GLU A 52 8.16 -18.53 -4.89
C GLU A 52 8.71 -17.39 -4.03
N GLU A 53 9.87 -16.83 -4.40
CA GLU A 53 10.46 -15.65 -3.75
C GLU A 53 9.47 -14.47 -3.76
N LEU A 54 8.88 -14.15 -4.91
CA LEU A 54 7.89 -13.08 -5.05
C LEU A 54 6.63 -13.34 -4.21
N GLU A 55 6.19 -14.58 -4.09
CA GLU A 55 5.03 -14.92 -3.25
C GLU A 55 5.36 -14.77 -1.75
N ASN A 56 6.61 -15.05 -1.35
CA ASN A 56 7.07 -14.83 0.00
C ASN A 56 7.19 -13.33 0.32
N GLU A 57 7.72 -12.52 -0.60
CA GLU A 57 7.73 -11.06 -0.49
C GLU A 57 6.30 -10.51 -0.38
N ARG A 58 5.37 -10.98 -1.23
CA ARG A 58 3.96 -10.58 -1.18
C ARG A 58 3.32 -10.87 0.18
N LYS A 59 3.63 -12.02 0.78
CA LYS A 59 3.15 -12.38 2.13
C LYS A 59 3.79 -11.50 3.21
N SER A 60 5.09 -11.21 3.11
CA SER A 60 5.78 -10.30 4.02
C SER A 60 5.15 -8.91 4.03
N HIS A 61 4.97 -8.31 2.84
CA HIS A 61 4.30 -7.02 2.70
C HIS A 61 2.87 -7.04 3.24
N ALA A 62 2.14 -8.14 3.06
CA ALA A 62 0.79 -8.27 3.61
C ALA A 62 0.77 -8.24 5.15
N GLU A 63 1.80 -8.78 5.81
CA GLU A 63 1.92 -8.75 7.27
C GLU A 63 2.34 -7.38 7.78
N GLU A 64 3.28 -6.70 7.10
CA GLU A 64 3.65 -5.31 7.41
C GLU A 64 2.42 -4.38 7.34
N LEU A 65 1.58 -4.54 6.32
CA LEU A 65 0.33 -3.77 6.20
C LEU A 65 -0.65 -4.07 7.34
N ARG A 66 -0.68 -5.30 7.87
CA ARG A 66 -1.51 -5.61 9.05
C ARG A 66 -0.97 -4.93 10.30
N GLN A 67 0.34 -4.96 10.50
CA GLN A 67 0.98 -4.29 11.63
C GLN A 67 0.74 -2.78 11.59
N ILE A 68 0.93 -2.14 10.44
CA ILE A 68 0.66 -0.70 10.28
C ILE A 68 -0.79 -0.37 10.64
N ASN A 69 -1.76 -1.17 10.17
CA ASN A 69 -3.17 -0.95 10.50
C ASN A 69 -3.45 -1.13 12.00
N GLN A 70 -2.77 -2.08 12.66
CA GLN A 70 -2.88 -2.24 14.11
C GLN A 70 -2.31 -1.02 14.84
N ASP A 71 -1.12 -0.56 14.44
CA ASP A 71 -0.44 0.58 15.06
C ASP A 71 -1.25 1.88 14.90
N ILE A 72 -1.89 2.08 13.74
CA ILE A 72 -2.82 3.19 13.51
C ILE A 72 -3.94 3.17 14.54
N ASN A 73 -4.60 2.04 14.75
CA ASN A 73 -5.69 1.93 15.73
C ASN A 73 -5.20 2.21 17.16
N VAL A 74 -4.02 1.70 17.52
CA VAL A 74 -3.42 1.95 18.84
C VAL A 74 -3.13 3.45 19.04
N LEU A 75 -2.54 4.10 18.03
CA LEU A 75 -2.24 5.53 18.10
C LEU A 75 -3.51 6.39 18.15
N GLU A 76 -4.56 6.02 17.41
CA GLU A 76 -5.86 6.70 17.46
C GLU A 76 -6.48 6.61 18.86
N ASP A 77 -6.42 5.44 19.50
CA ASP A 77 -6.96 5.22 20.84
C ASP A 77 -6.14 5.96 21.91
N MET A 78 -4.81 5.96 21.79
CA MET A 78 -3.94 6.79 22.65
C MET A 78 -4.26 8.28 22.51
N ALA A 79 -4.46 8.77 21.28
CA ALA A 79 -4.79 10.17 21.05
C ALA A 79 -6.15 10.55 21.66
N LYS A 80 -7.17 9.68 21.53
CA LYS A 80 -8.48 9.86 22.19
C LYS A 80 -8.34 9.88 23.70
N ALA A 81 -7.56 8.96 24.28
CA ALA A 81 -7.32 8.90 25.71
C ALA A 81 -6.65 10.19 26.22
N LEU A 82 -5.58 10.64 25.57
CA LEU A 82 -4.87 11.88 25.93
C LEU A 82 -5.76 13.13 25.78
N LYS A 83 -6.59 13.19 24.73
CA LYS A 83 -7.54 14.31 24.54
C LYS A 83 -8.56 14.36 25.67
N THR A 84 -9.10 13.20 26.05
CA THR A 84 -10.07 13.06 27.14
C THR A 84 -9.42 13.44 28.48
N GLU A 85 -8.22 12.96 28.74
CA GLU A 85 -7.47 13.28 29.95
C GLU A 85 -7.13 14.77 30.05
N LYS A 86 -6.74 15.40 28.93
CA LYS A 86 -6.52 16.85 28.84
C LYS A 86 -7.80 17.63 29.16
N GLU A 87 -8.94 17.24 28.59
CA GLU A 87 -10.21 17.94 28.85
C GLU A 87 -10.62 17.78 30.31
N ASN A 88 -10.50 16.58 30.89
CA ASN A 88 -10.77 16.33 32.30
C ASN A 88 -9.87 17.17 33.22
N ARG A 89 -8.57 17.32 32.90
CA ARG A 89 -7.66 18.19 33.66
C ARG A 89 -8.04 19.67 33.51
N ARG A 90 -8.39 20.10 32.30
CA ARG A 90 -8.81 21.48 32.02
C ARG A 90 -10.10 21.83 32.78
N GLU A 91 -11.06 20.92 32.81
CA GLU A 91 -12.29 21.08 33.59
C GLU A 91 -12.00 21.20 35.09
N LYS A 92 -11.14 20.33 35.64
CA LYS A 92 -10.69 20.41 37.04
C LYS A 92 -10.06 21.77 37.37
N VAL A 93 -9.16 22.26 36.51
CA VAL A 93 -8.53 23.58 36.69
C VAL A 93 -9.58 24.69 36.64
N THR A 94 -10.49 24.65 35.66
CA THR A 94 -11.54 25.66 35.50
C THR A 94 -12.47 25.71 36.72
N ASN A 95 -12.85 24.54 37.25
CA ASN A 95 -13.69 24.44 38.45
C ASN A 95 -12.94 24.93 39.70
N GLY A 96 -11.65 24.59 39.84
CA GLY A 96 -10.80 25.08 40.92
C GLY A 96 -10.66 26.59 40.92
N VAL A 97 -10.42 27.18 39.75
CA VAL A 97 -10.34 28.65 39.57
C VAL A 97 -11.66 29.33 39.93
N ARG A 98 -12.79 28.75 39.52
CA ARG A 98 -14.12 29.29 39.89
C ARG A 98 -14.34 29.27 41.41
N ALA A 99 -13.92 28.20 42.08
CA ALA A 99 -14.03 28.10 43.54
C ALA A 99 -13.15 29.13 44.26
N VAL A 100 -11.90 29.33 43.80
CA VAL A 100 -10.99 30.37 44.32
C VAL A 100 -11.60 31.76 44.11
N GLN A 101 -12.14 32.04 42.93
CA GLN A 101 -12.77 33.32 42.62
C GLN A 101 -13.96 33.60 43.56
N SER A 102 -14.82 32.61 43.80
CA SER A 102 -15.94 32.75 44.75
C SER A 102 -15.44 33.03 46.17
N SER A 103 -14.48 32.22 46.65
CA SER A 103 -13.94 32.37 48.00
C SER A 103 -13.24 33.72 48.21
N ARG A 104 -12.59 34.26 47.18
CA ARG A 104 -11.96 35.59 47.20
C ARG A 104 -13.00 36.70 47.31
N ILE A 105 -14.07 36.61 46.52
CA ILE A 105 -15.18 37.57 46.58
C ILE A 105 -15.84 37.55 47.97
N ASP A 106 -16.09 36.36 48.52
CA ASP A 106 -16.69 36.19 49.85
C ASP A 106 -15.78 36.76 50.95
N ALA A 107 -14.48 36.50 50.88
CA ALA A 107 -13.49 37.03 51.82
C ALA A 107 -13.39 38.55 51.76
N ASN A 108 -13.31 39.15 50.56
CA ASN A 108 -13.28 40.60 50.40
C ASN A 108 -14.58 41.26 50.90
N SER A 109 -15.73 40.61 50.70
CA SER A 109 -17.01 41.06 51.26
C SER A 109 -17.01 41.05 52.80
N ALA A 110 -16.44 40.01 53.41
CA ALA A 110 -16.28 39.92 54.86
C ALA A 110 -15.33 40.99 55.42
N LEU A 111 -14.17 41.21 54.78
CA LEU A 111 -13.22 42.27 55.16
C LEU A 111 -13.87 43.65 55.13
N LYS A 112 -14.66 43.95 54.09
CA LYS A 112 -15.42 45.19 53.96
C LYS A 112 -16.45 45.35 55.08
N THR A 113 -17.12 44.27 55.48
CA THR A 113 -18.08 44.28 56.60
C THR A 113 -17.39 44.60 57.94
N LEU A 114 -16.16 44.12 58.12
CA LEU A 114 -15.33 44.39 59.31
C LEU A 114 -14.58 45.74 59.24
N LYS A 115 -14.76 46.53 58.17
CA LYS A 115 -14.06 47.81 57.91
C LYS A 115 -12.53 47.68 57.90
N ILE A 116 -12.02 46.55 57.42
CA ILE A 116 -10.60 46.35 57.14
C ILE A 116 -10.36 46.82 55.70
N GLU A 117 -9.36 47.68 55.47
CA GLU A 117 -9.06 48.27 54.16
C GLU A 117 -8.33 47.34 53.19
N ASP A 118 -7.83 46.19 53.66
CA ASP A 118 -7.14 45.20 52.82
C ASP A 118 -8.10 44.50 51.84
N GLU A 119 -7.62 44.24 50.62
CA GLU A 119 -8.34 43.47 49.60
C GLU A 119 -7.46 42.34 49.04
N ILE A 120 -8.02 41.14 48.96
CA ILE A 120 -7.34 40.00 48.33
C ILE A 120 -7.40 40.18 46.81
N GLU A 121 -6.22 40.41 46.22
CA GLU A 121 -6.03 40.52 44.78
C GLU A 121 -6.30 39.21 44.04
N LYS A 122 -6.64 39.35 42.76
CA LYS A 122 -6.89 38.22 41.87
C LYS A 122 -5.58 37.49 41.55
N SER A 123 -5.61 36.16 41.54
CA SER A 123 -4.43 35.35 41.17
C SER A 123 -4.19 35.35 39.66
N ILE A 124 -2.92 35.16 39.25
CA ILE A 124 -2.50 35.05 37.85
C ILE A 124 -3.18 33.85 37.15
N GLU A 125 -3.42 32.77 37.89
CA GLU A 125 -4.13 31.58 37.43
C GLU A 125 -5.62 31.85 37.16
N GLU A 126 -6.25 32.74 37.94
CA GLU A 126 -7.63 33.19 37.68
C GLU A 126 -7.74 34.04 36.40
N ASP A 127 -6.68 34.73 35.98
CA ASP A 127 -6.63 35.42 34.69
C ASP A 127 -6.39 34.47 33.53
N LYS A 128 -5.54 33.47 33.73
CA LYS A 128 -5.14 32.53 32.67
C LYS A 128 -6.16 31.43 32.39
N TYR A 129 -6.88 30.98 33.42
CA TYR A 129 -7.80 29.84 33.36
C TYR A 129 -9.22 30.19 33.83
N GLY A 130 -9.49 31.46 34.11
CA GLY A 130 -10.84 31.94 34.39
C GLY A 130 -11.79 31.76 33.21
N PRO A 131 -13.11 31.76 33.45
CA PRO A 131 -14.08 31.81 32.36
C PRO A 131 -13.80 33.03 31.48
N PRO A 132 -13.88 32.91 30.14
CA PRO A 132 -13.68 34.04 29.25
C PRO A 132 -14.64 35.16 29.65
N PRO A 133 -14.21 36.44 29.63
CA PRO A 133 -15.10 37.55 29.91
C PRO A 133 -16.31 37.42 28.98
N THR A 134 -17.51 37.35 29.57
CA THR A 134 -18.76 37.39 28.81
C THR A 134 -18.69 38.57 27.86
N PRO A 135 -18.84 38.39 26.54
CA PRO A 135 -18.83 39.50 25.61
C PRO A 135 -20.00 40.40 25.99
N ALA A 136 -19.66 41.58 26.53
CA ALA A 136 -20.61 42.66 26.65
C ALA A 136 -21.15 42.93 25.24
N THR A 137 -22.47 42.86 25.12
CA THR A 137 -23.24 43.16 23.92
C THR A 137 -22.84 44.54 23.38
N ASN A 138 -21.94 44.60 22.40
CA ASN A 138 -21.74 45.79 21.58
C ASN A 138 -21.22 45.38 20.18
N PRO A 139 -22.00 45.59 19.11
CA PRO A 139 -21.61 45.19 17.76
C PRO A 139 -20.75 46.30 17.14
N GLN A 140 -19.43 46.19 17.20
CA GLN A 140 -18.56 46.91 16.29
C GLN A 140 -17.40 46.03 15.81
N ILE A 141 -17.22 46.13 14.50
CA ILE A 141 -16.42 45.34 13.59
C ILE A 141 -14.94 45.67 13.76
N CYS A 142 -14.08 44.65 13.86
CA CYS A 142 -12.78 44.66 13.17
C CYS A 142 -12.14 43.27 13.16
N VAL A 143 -12.01 42.70 11.96
CA VAL A 143 -11.09 41.59 11.66
C VAL A 143 -9.69 42.15 11.42
N PRO A 144 -8.64 41.40 11.79
CA PRO A 144 -7.63 41.11 10.78
C PRO A 144 -7.40 39.60 10.62
N SER A 145 -7.55 39.18 9.38
CA SER A 145 -7.23 37.87 8.83
C SER A 145 -5.73 37.69 8.69
N ILE A 146 -5.09 36.88 9.55
CA ILE A 146 -3.94 36.02 9.17
C ILE A 146 -3.74 34.95 10.26
N PHE A 147 -4.42 33.81 10.14
CA PHE A 147 -3.94 32.47 10.54
C PHE A 147 -5.01 31.41 10.21
N ASN A 148 -5.43 31.38 8.94
CA ASN A 148 -6.08 30.19 8.38
C ASN A 148 -5.00 29.40 7.63
N VAL A 149 -4.12 28.72 8.38
CA VAL A 149 -3.55 27.48 7.85
C VAL A 149 -4.59 26.42 8.14
N ALA A 150 -5.34 26.14 7.08
CA ALA A 150 -6.38 25.15 7.02
C ALA A 150 -5.86 23.79 7.51
N LEU A 151 -6.20 23.44 8.76
CA LEU A 151 -6.46 22.07 9.18
C LEU A 151 -7.79 21.64 8.53
N THR A 152 -7.78 21.52 7.20
CA THR A 152 -8.92 21.01 6.44
C THR A 152 -8.68 19.57 6.05
N SER A 153 -9.62 18.77 6.52
CA SER A 153 -10.04 17.46 6.02
C SER A 153 -9.00 16.36 6.07
N ALA A 154 -9.19 15.52 7.10
CA ALA A 154 -9.24 14.07 6.97
C ALA A 154 -9.54 13.62 5.53
N ASN A 155 -8.49 13.27 4.81
CA ASN A 155 -8.60 12.51 3.58
C ASN A 155 -7.53 11.42 3.71
N PRO A 156 -7.89 10.16 4.05
CA PRO A 156 -6.93 9.08 4.29
C PRO A 156 -6.21 8.60 3.01
N MET A 157 -6.12 9.45 1.99
CA MET A 157 -5.51 9.15 0.70
C MET A 157 -4.28 10.05 0.38
N THR A 158 -4.06 11.11 1.16
CA THR A 158 -2.91 12.02 0.98
C THR A 158 -1.63 11.47 1.61
N TRP A 159 -1.72 10.80 2.76
CA TRP A 159 -0.57 10.12 3.38
C TRP A 159 -0.11 8.92 2.54
N PHE A 160 -1.03 8.11 2.02
CA PHE A 160 -0.71 7.01 1.09
C PHE A 160 -0.03 7.52 -0.21
N SER A 161 -0.39 8.70 -0.71
CA SER A 161 0.25 9.30 -1.89
C SER A 161 1.70 9.73 -1.62
N SER A 162 2.03 10.14 -0.39
CA SER A 162 3.42 10.47 -0.03
C SER A 162 4.29 9.22 0.17
N LEU A 163 3.72 8.12 0.68
CA LEU A 163 4.45 6.85 0.84
C LEU A 163 4.75 6.17 -0.51
N LEU A 164 3.80 6.22 -1.46
CA LEU A 164 4.04 5.70 -2.82
C LEU A 164 5.06 6.52 -3.62
N HIS A 165 5.21 7.83 -3.34
CA HIS A 165 6.19 8.67 -4.03
C HIS A 165 7.63 8.45 -3.55
N SER A 166 7.80 7.84 -2.37
CA SER A 166 9.12 7.57 -1.78
C SER A 166 9.77 6.27 -2.30
N GLN A 167 9.06 5.42 -3.05
CA GLN A 167 9.60 4.13 -3.53
C GLN A 167 10.18 4.15 -4.95
N LEU A 168 10.16 5.29 -5.68
CA LEU A 168 10.77 5.34 -7.03
C LEU A 168 12.20 5.90 -7.09
N THR A 169 12.82 6.24 -5.96
CA THR A 169 14.21 6.70 -5.93
C THR A 169 14.96 6.09 -4.76
N SER A 170 15.51 4.90 -4.94
CA SER A 170 16.79 4.46 -4.34
C SER A 170 17.17 3.09 -4.87
N ALA A 171 18.02 3.09 -5.89
CA ALA A 171 18.91 1.98 -6.19
C ALA A 171 20.22 2.20 -5.42
N ALA A 172 20.81 1.10 -4.93
CA ALA A 172 22.16 0.90 -4.36
C ALA A 172 22.25 0.60 -2.84
N ASN A 173 22.18 -0.70 -2.50
CA ASN A 173 23.21 -1.53 -1.82
C ASN A 173 23.75 -1.22 -0.38
N PRO A 174 24.34 -2.22 0.33
CA PRO A 174 23.81 -2.71 1.61
C PRO A 174 24.78 -2.65 2.82
N SER A 175 24.26 -2.81 4.04
CA SER A 175 24.93 -3.29 5.29
C SER A 175 23.97 -3.04 6.48
N THR A 176 23.94 -3.66 7.66
CA THR A 176 24.48 -4.86 8.32
C THR A 176 23.83 -4.82 9.72
N SER A 177 23.55 -6.00 10.31
CA SER A 177 23.35 -6.27 11.76
C SER A 177 22.22 -5.59 12.55
N GLY A 178 21.42 -6.44 13.23
CA GLY A 178 20.58 -6.02 14.34
C GLY A 178 19.57 -7.09 14.78
N ASP A 179 20.04 -8.06 15.57
CA ASP A 179 19.21 -8.95 16.38
C ASP A 179 18.10 -8.19 17.12
N GLN A 180 16.87 -8.74 17.14
CA GLN A 180 16.19 -9.06 18.40
C GLN A 180 14.85 -9.81 18.23
N HIS A 181 14.82 -10.96 18.88
CA HIS A 181 13.75 -11.45 19.74
C HIS A 181 12.47 -12.06 19.13
N LEU A 182 12.49 -13.40 19.14
CA LEU A 182 11.40 -14.35 19.40
C LEU A 182 10.16 -13.73 20.07
N ILE A 183 8.96 -14.02 19.53
CA ILE A 183 7.93 -14.86 20.17
C ILE A 183 6.92 -15.28 19.10
N ASN A 184 6.86 -16.59 18.87
CA ASN A 184 5.74 -17.29 18.28
C ASN A 184 4.50 -17.08 19.15
N ARG A 185 3.47 -16.40 18.64
CA ARG A 185 2.10 -16.49 19.18
C ARG A 185 1.06 -16.02 18.16
N ASN A 186 0.44 -17.01 17.53
CA ASN A 186 -1.01 -17.16 17.34
C ASN A 186 -1.38 -17.59 15.92
N ARG A 187 -1.50 -18.91 15.81
CA ARG A 187 -2.42 -19.59 14.91
C ARG A 187 -3.84 -19.07 15.19
N MET A 188 -4.45 -18.32 14.27
CA MET A 188 -5.86 -17.93 14.35
C MET A 188 -6.48 -17.66 12.95
N PRO A 189 -7.82 -17.68 12.79
CA PRO A 189 -8.58 -18.65 11.97
C PRO A 189 -8.89 -18.16 10.53
N PRO A 190 -9.44 -19.02 9.65
CA PRO A 190 -9.71 -18.70 8.23
C PRO A 190 -10.88 -17.73 7.99
N GLN A 191 -11.30 -16.93 8.97
CA GLN A 191 -12.48 -16.07 8.85
C GLN A 191 -12.21 -14.66 8.30
N PHE A 192 -10.94 -14.26 8.12
CA PHE A 192 -10.59 -13.00 7.46
C PHE A 192 -10.09 -13.22 6.02
N VAL A 193 -10.70 -14.15 5.30
CA VAL A 193 -10.72 -14.08 3.84
C VAL A 193 -12.03 -13.36 3.54
N GLU A 194 -11.99 -12.03 3.50
CA GLU A 194 -13.14 -11.25 3.09
C GLU A 194 -13.46 -11.65 1.65
N ALA A 195 -14.41 -12.59 1.51
CA ALA A 195 -14.89 -13.08 0.25
C ALA A 195 -15.31 -11.85 -0.57
N SER A 196 -14.51 -11.52 -1.58
CA SER A 196 -14.60 -10.26 -2.29
C SER A 196 -16.04 -10.05 -2.77
N LYS A 197 -16.77 -9.14 -2.11
CA LYS A 197 -18.18 -8.85 -2.42
C LYS A 197 -18.27 -8.38 -3.87
N MET A 198 -18.63 -9.28 -4.77
CA MET A 198 -18.77 -8.96 -6.19
C MET A 198 -19.94 -7.99 -6.37
N LYS A 199 -19.79 -6.99 -7.26
CA LYS A 199 -20.89 -6.17 -7.76
C LYS A 199 -21.32 -6.68 -9.14
N GLN A 200 -22.59 -6.50 -9.51
CA GLN A 200 -23.03 -6.78 -10.88
C GLN A 200 -22.70 -5.58 -11.78
N CYS A 201 -22.24 -5.85 -12.99
CA CYS A 201 -22.05 -4.81 -14.00
C CYS A 201 -23.39 -4.26 -14.46
N GLU A 202 -23.58 -2.95 -14.39
CA GLU A 202 -24.81 -2.28 -14.83
C GLU A 202 -25.11 -2.42 -16.33
N HIS A 203 -24.09 -2.70 -17.16
CA HIS A 203 -24.25 -2.84 -18.60
C HIS A 203 -24.54 -4.26 -19.09
N CYS A 204 -24.00 -5.29 -18.43
CA CYS A 204 -24.12 -6.67 -18.91
C CYS A 204 -24.53 -7.69 -17.84
N GLY A 205 -24.71 -7.25 -16.59
CA GLY A 205 -25.10 -8.12 -15.46
C GLY A 205 -23.99 -9.03 -14.93
N ALA A 206 -22.81 -9.09 -15.56
CA ALA A 206 -21.72 -9.95 -15.11
C ALA A 206 -21.25 -9.58 -13.69
N LYS A 207 -20.94 -10.59 -12.87
CA LYS A 207 -20.33 -10.38 -11.55
C LYS A 207 -18.88 -9.90 -11.73
N ILE A 208 -18.59 -8.69 -11.27
CA ILE A 208 -17.27 -8.07 -11.29
C ILE A 208 -16.81 -7.71 -9.88
N HIS A 209 -15.51 -7.57 -9.67
CA HIS A 209 -14.98 -7.12 -8.39
C HIS A 209 -15.53 -5.74 -8.00
N ARG A 210 -15.82 -5.48 -6.71
CA ARG A 210 -16.44 -4.21 -6.26
C ARG A 210 -15.63 -2.98 -6.66
N ASN A 211 -14.30 -3.12 -6.62
CA ASN A 211 -13.35 -2.06 -6.96
C ASN A 211 -12.96 -2.06 -8.45
N ALA A 212 -13.56 -2.90 -9.30
CA ALA A 212 -13.30 -2.83 -10.73
C ALA A 212 -13.89 -1.53 -11.30
N PRO A 213 -13.07 -0.65 -11.91
CA PRO A 213 -13.54 0.63 -12.46
C PRO A 213 -14.39 0.44 -13.73
N THR A 214 -14.27 -0.69 -14.42
CA THR A 214 -15.07 -1.02 -15.61
C THR A 214 -15.20 -2.53 -15.73
N CYS A 215 -16.32 -3.01 -16.27
CA CYS A 215 -16.49 -4.43 -16.55
C CYS A 215 -15.56 -4.89 -17.67
N PRO A 216 -14.72 -5.92 -17.46
CA PRO A 216 -13.81 -6.43 -18.49
C PRO A 216 -14.58 -6.98 -19.70
N MET A 217 -15.74 -7.61 -19.47
CA MET A 217 -16.58 -8.14 -20.55
C MET A 217 -17.16 -7.02 -21.43
N CYS A 218 -17.61 -5.92 -20.83
CA CYS A 218 -18.09 -4.75 -21.58
C CYS A 218 -16.94 -4.01 -22.28
N LYS A 219 -15.79 -3.86 -21.60
CA LYS A 219 -14.60 -3.19 -22.15
C LYS A 219 -14.05 -3.91 -23.37
N MET A 220 -14.13 -5.24 -23.41
CA MET A 220 -13.72 -6.02 -24.57
C MET A 220 -14.73 -5.92 -25.72
N LYS A 221 -16.00 -5.65 -25.44
CA LYS A 221 -17.06 -5.53 -26.46
C LYS A 221 -17.11 -4.13 -27.08
N THR A 222 -16.67 -3.09 -26.37
CA THR A 222 -16.46 -1.75 -26.91
C THR A 222 -15.12 -1.65 -27.65
N LYS A 223 -15.00 -2.39 -28.77
CA LYS A 223 -13.88 -2.24 -29.70
C LYS A 223 -13.85 -0.77 -30.17
N SER A 224 -12.77 -0.04 -29.89
CA SER A 224 -12.65 1.38 -30.22
C SER A 224 -12.91 1.63 -31.71
N LYS A 225 -13.76 2.60 -32.05
CA LYS A 225 -14.07 2.97 -33.44
C LYS A 225 -12.87 3.50 -34.25
N ASN A 226 -11.73 3.76 -33.61
CA ASN A 226 -10.47 4.16 -34.26
C ASN A 226 -9.37 3.10 -34.06
N PRO A 227 -9.22 2.12 -34.98
CA PRO A 227 -8.04 1.28 -34.98
C PRO A 227 -6.79 2.12 -35.30
N LYS A 228 -5.77 2.06 -34.44
CA LYS A 228 -4.46 2.66 -34.73
C LYS A 228 -3.92 2.04 -36.04
N LYS A 229 -3.68 2.88 -37.05
CA LYS A 229 -3.07 2.48 -38.32
C LYS A 229 -1.73 1.79 -38.02
N LYS A 230 -1.54 0.57 -38.54
CA LYS A 230 -0.24 -0.12 -38.48
C LYS A 230 0.79 0.75 -39.23
N LYS A 231 1.90 1.11 -38.57
CA LYS A 231 3.05 1.73 -39.23
C LYS A 231 3.58 0.75 -40.27
N LYS A 232 3.67 1.16 -41.55
CA LYS A 232 4.32 0.38 -42.60
C LYS A 232 5.80 0.19 -42.20
N ALA A 233 6.28 -1.05 -42.24
CA ALA A 233 7.70 -1.36 -42.14
C ALA A 233 8.43 -0.72 -43.34
N ALA A 234 9.57 -0.08 -43.08
CA ALA A 234 10.44 0.47 -44.11
C ALA A 234 11.12 -0.68 -44.89
N PRO A 235 11.42 -0.50 -46.20
CA PRO A 235 12.14 -1.49 -46.96
C PRO A 235 13.63 -1.47 -46.57
N THR A 236 14.19 -2.65 -46.35
CA THR A 236 15.63 -2.91 -46.21
C THR A 236 16.33 -2.52 -47.51
N LEU A 237 17.31 -1.62 -47.42
CA LEU A 237 18.31 -1.37 -48.47
C LEU A 237 19.49 -2.31 -48.19
N ASP A 238 19.56 -3.42 -48.92
CA ASP A 238 20.79 -4.19 -49.06
C ASP A 238 21.46 -3.80 -50.37
N GLY A 239 22.65 -3.22 -50.25
CA GLY A 239 23.45 -2.74 -51.37
C GLY A 239 24.82 -2.27 -50.90
N LEU A 240 25.70 -3.23 -50.60
CA LEU A 240 27.15 -3.25 -50.88
C LEU A 240 27.75 -4.59 -50.42
#